data_AF-A0A976M6R7-F1
#
_entry.id   AF-A0A976M6R7-F1
#
_cell.length_a   1.000
_cell.length_b   1.000
_cell.length_c   1.000
_cell.angle_alpha   90.00
_cell.angle_beta   90.00
_cell.angle_gamma   90.00
#
_symmetry.space_group_name_H-M   'P 1'
#
loop_
_entity.id
_entity.type
_entity.pdbx_description
1 polymer ?
#
loop_
_entity_poly.entity_id
_entity_poly.type
_entity_poly.pdbx_seq_one_letter_code
_entity_poly.pdbx_strand_id
1 'polypeptide(L)'
;MGLIVVTNSDEITAMEGCEYGKKSCMYHLKGEETAYIWGVCYSYHEKLNKLQLIFSTPKSPDDKLSCSEGYKIIAGSMTKLPQKDSSMLDDPEACDKYGISCKLKDGKNPLGFILCKS
;
A
#
# COMPACT_ATOMS: atom_id res chain seq x y z
N MET A 1 1.18 12.14 -0.36
CA MET A 1 1.54 10.77 0.07
C MET A 1 1.02 9.78 -0.96
N GLY A 2 1.51 8.55 -0.98
CA GLY A 2 1.21 7.64 -2.07
C GLY A 2 2.03 6.36 -2.00
N LEU A 3 1.77 5.48 -2.95
CA LEU A 3 2.32 4.15 -3.06
C LEU A 3 2.93 4.00 -4.47
N ILE A 4 4.12 3.44 -4.52
CA ILE A 4 4.81 3.07 -5.75
C ILE A 4 4.83 1.54 -5.78
N VAL A 5 4.34 0.96 -6.87
CA VAL A 5 4.40 -0.49 -7.13
C VAL A 5 5.36 -0.70 -8.30
N VAL A 6 6.39 -1.51 -8.09
CA VAL A 6 7.41 -1.78 -9.10
C VAL A 6 7.26 -3.22 -9.56
N THR A 7 7.25 -3.38 -10.87
CA THR A 7 7.17 -4.68 -11.53
C THR A 7 8.38 -4.93 -12.41
N ASN A 8 8.82 -6.18 -12.50
CA ASN A 8 9.81 -6.63 -13.48
C ASN A 8 9.39 -8.01 -13.98
N SER A 9 9.44 -8.23 -15.30
CA SER A 9 9.05 -9.51 -15.91
C SER A 9 7.66 -9.99 -15.47
N ASP A 10 6.72 -9.05 -15.37
CA ASP A 10 5.32 -9.24 -14.95
C ASP A 10 5.09 -9.62 -13.47
N GLU A 11 6.11 -9.53 -12.62
CA GLU A 11 6.01 -9.77 -11.17
C GLU A 11 6.20 -8.48 -10.37
N ILE A 12 5.47 -8.33 -9.26
CA ILE A 12 5.68 -7.21 -8.32
C ILE A 12 6.95 -7.50 -7.49
N THR A 13 7.98 -6.69 -7.69
CA THR A 13 9.29 -6.88 -7.06
C THR A 13 9.53 -5.95 -5.87
N ALA A 14 8.87 -4.79 -5.84
CA ALA A 14 8.97 -3.83 -4.76
C ALA A 14 7.69 -3.00 -4.60
N MET A 15 7.50 -2.50 -3.38
CA MET A 15 6.51 -1.48 -3.06
C MET A 15 7.17 -0.43 -2.18
N GLU A 16 6.99 0.85 -2.52
CA GLU A 16 7.59 1.98 -1.81
C GLU A 16 6.56 3.06 -1.50
N GLY A 17 6.83 3.84 -0.46
CA GLY A 17 5.95 4.92 -0.01
C GLY A 17 6.41 6.29 -0.50
N CYS A 18 5.47 7.10 -0.98
CA CYS A 18 5.70 8.52 -1.20
C CYS A 18 5.54 9.30 0.11
N GLU A 19 6.60 10.00 0.52
CA GLU A 19 6.63 10.76 1.76
C GLU A 19 5.51 11.83 1.87
N TYR A 20 5.03 12.05 3.10
CA TYR A 20 4.11 13.12 3.44
C TYR A 20 4.77 14.50 3.22
N GLY A 21 4.00 15.46 2.72
CA GLY A 21 4.43 16.87 2.61
C GLY A 21 5.40 17.18 1.47
N LYS A 22 5.81 16.18 0.69
CA LYS A 22 6.61 16.40 -0.53
C LYS A 22 5.70 16.85 -1.69
N LYS A 23 6.25 17.73 -2.54
CA LYS A 23 5.58 18.24 -3.74
C LYS A 23 5.53 17.22 -4.88
N SER A 24 6.45 16.25 -4.86
CA SER A 24 6.57 15.20 -5.86
C SER A 24 6.89 13.87 -5.19
N CYS A 25 6.56 12.79 -5.89
CA CYS A 25 7.00 11.44 -5.60
C CYS A 25 7.66 10.88 -6.86
N MET A 26 8.85 10.31 -6.72
CA MET A 26 9.67 9.87 -7.85
C MET A 26 10.25 8.50 -7.56
N TYR A 27 10.39 7.70 -8.61
CA TYR A 27 11.08 6.42 -8.59
C TYR A 27 12.06 6.36 -9.77
N HIS A 28 13.25 5.82 -9.53
CA HIS A 28 14.26 5.64 -10.58
C HIS A 28 14.30 4.18 -11.00
N LEU A 29 13.77 3.91 -12.20
CA LEU A 29 13.73 2.56 -12.79
C LEU A 29 15.15 2.00 -12.99
N LYS A 30 15.29 0.70 -12.77
CA LYS A 30 16.52 -0.05 -13.04
C LYS A 30 16.24 -1.16 -14.04
N GLY A 31 17.04 -1.23 -15.11
CA GLY A 31 16.88 -2.26 -16.14
C GLY A 31 15.50 -2.19 -16.81
N GLU A 32 14.79 -3.31 -16.79
CA GLU A 32 13.46 -3.47 -17.41
C GLU A 32 12.29 -3.29 -16.43
N GLU A 33 12.55 -2.64 -15.29
CA GLU A 33 11.49 -2.32 -14.34
C GLU A 33 10.43 -1.39 -14.95
N THR A 34 9.18 -1.60 -14.53
CA THR A 34 8.07 -0.67 -14.72
C THR A 34 7.56 -0.26 -13.34
N ALA A 35 7.27 1.03 -13.13
CA ALA A 35 6.74 1.52 -11.88
C ALA A 35 5.38 2.21 -12.07
N TYR A 36 4.45 1.90 -11.19
CA TYR A 36 3.12 2.48 -11.10
C TYR A 36 3.04 3.32 -9.84
N ILE A 37 2.71 4.60 -9.97
CA ILE A 37 2.65 5.52 -8.84
C ILE A 37 1.19 5.92 -8.63
N TRP A 38 0.67 5.64 -7.45
CA TRP A 38 -0.61 6.17 -6.97
C TRP A 38 -0.34 7.15 -5.83
N GLY A 39 -1.01 8.29 -5.82
CA GLY A 39 -0.81 9.27 -4.76
C GLY A 39 -2.00 10.19 -4.57
N VAL A 40 -2.08 10.73 -3.37
CA VAL A 40 -3.06 11.75 -2.98
C VAL A 40 -2.30 13.04 -2.66
N CYS A 41 -2.64 14.10 -3.38
CA CYS A 41 -2.16 15.46 -3.19
C CYS A 41 -3.25 16.31 -2.54
N TYR A 42 -2.87 17.13 -1.55
CA TYR A 42 -3.77 18.02 -0.84
C TYR A 42 -3.04 19.31 -0.45
N SER A 43 -3.81 20.36 -0.19
CA SER A 43 -3.28 21.66 0.18
C SER A 43 -2.65 21.62 1.58
N TYR A 44 -1.50 22.30 1.75
CA TYR A 44 -0.84 22.40 3.06
C TYR A 44 -1.66 23.19 4.09
N HIS A 45 -2.63 23.98 3.62
CA HIS A 45 -3.54 24.76 4.47
C HIS A 45 -4.63 23.89 5.11
N GLU A 46 -4.93 22.74 4.50
CA GLU A 46 -5.71 21.74 5.21
C GLU A 46 -4.79 21.18 6.29
N LYS A 47 -5.11 21.45 7.56
CA LYS A 47 -4.58 20.72 8.71
C LYS A 47 -5.04 19.26 8.59
N LEU A 48 -4.51 18.53 7.62
CA LEU A 48 -4.66 17.10 7.56
C LEU A 48 -3.87 16.55 8.73
N ASN A 49 -4.61 16.43 9.84
CA ASN A 49 -4.25 15.66 11.01
C ASN A 49 -3.61 14.38 10.50
N LYS A 50 -2.30 14.29 10.78
CA LYS A 50 -1.40 13.14 10.67
C LYS A 50 -2.08 11.95 9.97
N LEU A 51 -1.89 11.85 8.64
CA LEU A 51 -2.24 10.63 7.91
C LEU A 51 -1.04 9.69 7.92
N GLN A 52 -1.29 8.39 8.02
CA GLN A 52 -0.26 7.35 7.93
C GLN A 52 -0.63 6.40 6.79
N LEU A 53 0.31 6.17 5.88
CA LEU A 53 0.19 5.11 4.88
C LEU A 53 1.08 3.95 5.33
N ILE A 54 0.47 2.78 5.50
CA ILE A 54 1.15 1.54 5.90
C ILE A 54 0.84 0.51 4.81
N PHE A 55 1.83 -0.25 4.38
CA PHE A 55 1.68 -1.22 3.30
C PHE A 55 2.65 -2.38 3.51
N SER A 56 2.32 -3.55 2.97
CA SER A 56 3.23 -4.69 2.96
C SER A 56 4.17 -4.63 1.76
N THR A 57 5.29 -5.34 1.84
CA THR A 57 6.25 -5.45 0.74
C THR A 57 6.37 -6.90 0.28
N PRO A 58 6.68 -7.17 -1.01
CA PRO A 58 6.86 -8.54 -1.49
C PRO A 58 7.99 -9.30 -0.75
N LYS A 59 9.03 -8.58 -0.29
CA LYS A 59 10.19 -9.17 0.41
C LYS A 59 9.92 -9.49 1.88
N SER A 60 9.00 -8.76 2.50
CA SER A 60 8.57 -8.97 3.87
C SER A 60 7.04 -8.83 3.89
N PRO A 61 6.32 -9.87 3.42
CA PRO A 61 4.87 -9.80 3.36
C PRO A 61 4.30 -9.87 4.77
N ASP A 62 3.87 -8.74 5.28
CA ASP A 62 3.14 -8.68 6.55
C ASP A 62 1.71 -9.17 6.35
N ASP A 63 1.32 -10.19 7.12
CA ASP A 63 -0.03 -10.73 7.14
C ASP A 63 -1.04 -9.79 7.81
N LYS A 64 -0.54 -8.78 8.51
CA LYS A 64 -1.33 -7.80 9.21
C LYS A 64 -0.70 -6.41 9.12
N LEU A 65 -1.45 -5.47 8.56
CA LEU A 65 -1.10 -4.04 8.60
C LEU A 65 -1.77 -3.41 9.81
N SER A 66 -1.03 -2.61 10.60
CA SER A 66 -1.55 -2.00 11.83
C SER A 66 -1.23 -0.51 11.88
N CYS A 67 -2.25 0.29 12.19
CA CYS A 67 -2.09 1.72 12.46
C CYS A 67 -1.27 1.94 13.75
N SER A 68 -0.61 3.08 13.86
CA SER A 68 0.02 3.48 15.13
C SER A 68 -1.03 3.74 16.22
N GLU A 69 -0.59 3.74 17.48
CA GLU A 69 -1.44 4.07 18.62
C GLU A 69 -2.16 5.41 18.44
N GLY A 70 -3.47 5.42 18.66
CA GLY A 70 -4.32 6.60 18.49
C GLY A 70 -4.80 6.85 17.06
N TYR A 71 -4.47 6.00 16.09
CA TYR A 71 -4.92 6.11 14.69
C TYR A 71 -5.89 4.98 14.34
N LYS A 72 -6.78 5.27 13.38
CA LYS A 72 -7.76 4.32 12.86
C LYS A 72 -7.74 4.30 11.33
N ILE A 73 -8.06 3.14 10.76
CA ILE A 73 -8.16 2.93 9.31
C ILE A 73 -9.30 3.78 8.75
N ILE A 74 -9.02 4.55 7.70
CA ILE A 74 -10.04 5.29 6.93
C ILE A 74 -10.25 4.70 5.53
N ALA A 75 -9.24 4.03 4.99
CA ALA A 75 -9.28 3.29 3.72
C ALA A 75 -8.17 2.24 3.70
N GLY A 76 -8.32 1.20 2.89
CA GLY A 76 -7.30 0.18 2.69
C GLY A 76 -7.88 -1.10 2.12
N SER A 77 -7.00 -1.94 1.59
CA SER A 77 -7.35 -3.25 1.06
C SER A 77 -6.17 -4.20 1.17
N MET A 78 -6.48 -5.49 1.30
CA MET A 78 -5.53 -6.59 1.26
C MET A 78 -5.90 -7.53 0.11
N THR A 79 -4.93 -8.09 -0.57
CA THR A 79 -5.10 -9.13 -1.59
C THR A 79 -3.94 -10.12 -1.51
N LYS A 80 -4.00 -11.23 -2.24
CA LYS A 80 -2.83 -12.09 -2.42
C LYS A 80 -1.92 -11.51 -3.48
N LEU A 81 -0.61 -11.64 -3.30
CA LEU A 81 0.36 -11.27 -4.32
C LEU A 81 0.06 -12.05 -5.62
N PRO A 82 -0.22 -11.36 -6.75
CA PRO A 82 -0.51 -12.04 -8.01
C PRO A 82 0.70 -12.87 -8.47
N GLN A 83 0.46 -14.09 -8.96
CA GLN A 83 1.48 -14.91 -9.60
C GLN A 83 1.41 -14.73 -11.11
N LYS A 84 2.57 -14.71 -11.77
CA LYS A 84 2.76 -14.44 -13.21
C LYS A 84 1.82 -15.22 -14.14
N ASP A 85 1.50 -16.46 -13.78
CA ASP A 85 0.68 -17.37 -14.61
C ASP A 85 -0.72 -17.65 -14.02
N SER A 86 -1.17 -16.84 -13.04
CA SER A 86 -2.51 -17.02 -12.48
C SER A 86 -3.58 -16.41 -13.38
N SER A 87 -4.48 -17.25 -13.92
CA SER A 87 -5.66 -16.81 -14.66
C SER A 87 -6.75 -16.21 -13.77
N MET A 88 -6.57 -16.27 -12.44
CA MET A 88 -7.48 -15.68 -11.45
C MET A 88 -6.72 -14.66 -10.61
N LEU A 89 -7.16 -13.41 -10.69
CA LEU A 89 -6.78 -12.38 -9.73
C LEU A 89 -7.78 -12.47 -8.57
N ASP A 90 -7.28 -12.65 -7.35
CA ASP A 90 -8.13 -12.58 -6.17
C ASP A 90 -8.65 -11.14 -6.02
N ASP A 91 -9.96 -11.01 -5.82
CA ASP A 91 -10.55 -9.71 -5.51
C ASP A 91 -9.96 -9.15 -4.21
N PRO A 92 -9.54 -7.87 -4.18
CA PRO A 92 -9.05 -7.26 -2.96
C PRO A 92 -10.13 -7.26 -1.86
N GLU A 93 -9.78 -7.74 -0.67
CA GLU A 93 -10.59 -7.62 0.53
C GLU A 93 -10.43 -6.20 1.11
N ALA A 94 -11.53 -5.47 1.23
CA ALA A 94 -11.53 -4.16 1.85
C ALA A 94 -11.26 -4.26 3.36
N CYS A 95 -10.46 -3.33 3.88
CA CYS A 95 -10.19 -3.24 5.31
C CYS A 95 -11.34 -2.56 6.06
N ASP A 96 -11.63 -3.02 7.28
CA ASP A 96 -12.66 -2.44 8.14
C ASP A 96 -12.31 -0.99 8.51
N LYS A 97 -13.20 -0.06 8.14
CA LYS A 97 -13.09 1.34 8.55
C LYS A 97 -13.18 1.45 10.07
N TYR A 98 -12.41 2.38 10.62
CA TYR A 98 -12.27 2.64 12.06
C TYR A 98 -11.57 1.54 12.88
N GLY A 99 -11.17 0.43 12.26
CA GLY A 99 -10.30 -0.56 12.87
C GLY A 99 -8.88 -0.04 13.09
N ILE A 100 -8.10 -0.75 13.91
CA ILE A 100 -6.68 -0.43 14.15
C ILE A 100 -5.72 -1.28 13.30
N SER A 101 -6.24 -2.35 12.68
CA SER A 101 -5.44 -3.25 11.87
C SER A 101 -6.28 -3.98 10.81
N CYS A 102 -5.63 -4.41 9.74
CA CYS A 102 -6.22 -5.17 8.66
C CYS A 102 -5.37 -6.40 8.36
N LYS A 103 -6.01 -7.56 8.19
CA LYS A 103 -5.38 -8.85 7.89
C LYS A 103 -6.18 -9.56 6.82
N LEU A 104 -5.47 -10.24 5.90
CA LEU A 104 -6.09 -11.11 4.92
C LEU A 104 -6.51 -12.43 5.59
N LYS A 105 -7.75 -12.88 5.38
CA LYS A 105 -8.31 -14.04 6.11
C LYS A 105 -7.58 -15.35 5.79
N ASP A 106 -7.29 -15.61 4.52
CA ASP A 106 -6.76 -16.90 4.03
C ASP A 106 -5.56 -16.73 3.08
N GLY A 107 -4.56 -15.93 3.49
CA GLY A 107 -3.48 -15.49 2.61
C GLY A 107 -2.09 -16.03 2.91
N LYS A 108 -1.51 -16.80 1.98
CA LYS A 108 -0.05 -16.82 1.81
C LYS A 108 0.35 -15.64 0.91
N ASN A 109 1.45 -14.96 1.22
CA ASN A 109 1.97 -13.78 0.50
C ASN A 109 0.96 -12.62 0.37
N PRO A 110 0.44 -12.08 1.48
CA PRO A 110 -0.48 -10.95 1.47
C PRO A 110 0.20 -9.66 0.98
N LEU A 111 -0.50 -8.95 0.09
CA LEU A 111 -0.16 -7.64 -0.41
C LEU A 111 -1.27 -6.66 -0.05
N GLY A 112 -0.93 -5.49 0.49
CA GLY A 112 -1.97 -4.51 0.77
C GLY A 112 -1.46 -3.19 1.29
N PHE A 113 -2.40 -2.28 1.51
CA PHE A 113 -2.14 -1.00 2.14
C PHE A 113 -3.32 -0.57 3.00
N ILE A 114 -3.03 0.22 4.04
CA ILE A 114 -4.02 0.93 4.84
C ILE A 114 -3.59 2.39 4.97
N LEU A 115 -4.60 3.26 4.93
CA LEU A 115 -4.50 4.67 5.25
C LEU A 115 -5.14 4.89 6.62
N CYS A 116 -4.37 5.37 7.57
CA CYS A 116 -4.82 5.65 8.93
C CYS A 116 -4.84 7.15 9.23
N LYS A 117 -5.74 7.55 10.13
CA LYS A 117 -5.88 8.91 10.63
C LYS A 117 -6.11 8.90 12.15
N SER A 118 -5.52 9.87 12.86
CA SER A 118 -5.75 10.11 14.29
C SER A 118 -7.15 10.64 14.57
#